data_AF-G5ATB3-F1
#
_entry.id   AF-G5ATB3-F1
#
_cell.length_a   1.000
_cell.length_b   1.000
_cell.length_c   1.000
_cell.angle_alpha   90.00
_cell.angle_beta   90.00
_cell.angle_gamma   90.00
#
_symmetry.space_group_name_H-M   'P 1'
#
loop_
_entity.id
_entity.type
_entity.pdbx_description
1 polymer ?
#
loop_
_entity_poly.entity_id
_entity_poly.type
_entity_poly.pdbx_seq_one_letter_code
_entity_poly.pdbx_strand_id
1 'polypeptide(L)'
;LCVCVCVCVCVCLFICVCVFILSENLKIVCLGVSPHLFYLFIYLFIYLFIYLFIYLFIYLFIYLFIYLFIYLFIYLFIYLFIYLFIYLFIYLFIYLFIYLFIYLFIYLFIYLFIYLFIYLFIYLFIYLFIYLFIYLFIYLFIYLFIYLFI
;
A
#
# COMPACT_ATOMS: atom_id res chain seq x y z
N LEU A 1 -7.97 24.59 -13.97
CA LEU A 1 -8.74 25.22 -15.07
C LEU A 1 -9.77 26.22 -14.55
N CYS A 2 -10.76 25.81 -13.73
CA CYS A 2 -11.81 26.73 -13.24
C CYS A 2 -11.26 27.96 -12.51
N VAL A 3 -10.33 27.80 -11.57
CA VAL A 3 -9.73 28.94 -10.85
C VAL A 3 -9.05 29.92 -11.81
N CYS A 4 -8.30 29.42 -12.78
CA CYS A 4 -7.64 30.25 -13.80
C CYS A 4 -8.67 30.98 -14.67
N VAL A 5 -9.75 30.32 -15.07
CA VAL A 5 -10.83 30.93 -15.84
C VAL A 5 -11.54 32.01 -15.03
N CYS A 6 -11.83 31.76 -13.75
CA CYS A 6 -12.43 32.76 -12.86
C CYS A 6 -11.54 34.00 -12.75
N VAL A 7 -10.25 33.82 -12.46
CA VAL A 7 -9.28 34.92 -12.34
C VAL A 7 -9.16 35.69 -13.67
N CYS A 8 -9.06 34.98 -14.80
CA CYS A 8 -9.01 35.60 -16.12
C CYS A 8 -10.28 36.42 -16.41
N VAL A 9 -11.47 35.87 -16.16
CA VAL A 9 -12.74 36.58 -16.39
C VAL A 9 -12.82 37.82 -15.51
N CYS A 10 -12.39 37.74 -14.25
CA CYS A 10 -12.35 38.88 -13.34
C CYS A 10 -11.40 39.99 -13.83
N VAL A 11 -10.19 39.62 -14.25
CA VAL A 11 -9.18 40.57 -14.78
C VAL A 11 -9.65 41.18 -16.10
N CYS A 12 -10.26 40.38 -16.98
CA CYS A 12 -10.85 40.86 -18.23
C CYS A 12 -11.99 41.84 -17.98
N LEU A 13 -12.90 41.55 -17.02
CA LEU A 13 -13.95 42.48 -16.62
C LEU A 13 -13.38 43.79 -16.06
N PHE A 14 -12.32 43.72 -15.24
CA PHE A 14 -11.65 44.90 -14.71
C PHE A 14 -11.06 45.77 -15.85
N ILE A 15 -10.33 45.16 -16.79
CA ILE A 15 -9.74 45.86 -17.93
C ILE A 15 -10.85 46.46 -18.82
N CYS A 16 -11.90 45.71 -19.13
CA CYS A 16 -13.01 46.18 -19.94
C CYS A 16 -13.72 47.38 -19.30
N VAL A 17 -13.95 47.35 -18.00
CA VAL A 17 -14.57 48.47 -17.27
C VAL A 17 -13.63 49.67 -17.21
N CYS A 18 -12.33 49.47 -16.96
CA CYS A 18 -11.34 50.54 -17.00
C CYS A 18 -11.28 51.22 -18.39
N VAL A 19 -11.31 50.44 -19.47
CA VAL A 19 -11.34 50.95 -20.85
C VAL A 19 -12.65 51.68 -21.14
N PHE A 20 -13.79 51.16 -20.68
CA PHE A 20 -15.09 51.80 -20.81
C PHE A 20 -15.10 53.18 -20.12
N ILE A 21 -14.60 53.25 -18.87
CA ILE A 21 -14.44 54.49 -18.11
C ILE A 21 -13.49 55.46 -18.83
N LEU A 22 -12.36 55.00 -19.38
CA LEU A 22 -11.43 55.85 -20.13
C LEU A 22 -12.10 56.43 -21.40
N SER A 23 -12.93 55.63 -22.08
CA SER A 23 -13.67 56.03 -23.28
C SER A 23 -14.81 57.00 -22.95
N GLU A 24 -15.49 56.81 -21.83
CA GLU A 24 -16.53 57.72 -21.37
C GLU A 24 -15.95 58.98 -20.76
N ASN A 25 -14.78 58.95 -20.11
CA ASN A 25 -14.08 60.15 -19.63
C ASN A 25 -13.75 61.12 -20.78
N LEU A 26 -13.48 60.62 -21.99
CA LEU A 26 -13.29 61.47 -23.17
C LEU A 26 -14.60 62.11 -23.68
N LYS A 27 -15.77 61.55 -23.31
CA LYS A 27 -17.11 62.11 -23.59
C LYS A 27 -17.69 62.94 -22.42
N ILE A 28 -17.31 62.61 -21.19
CA ILE A 28 -17.85 63.15 -19.93
C ILE A 28 -17.15 64.46 -19.51
N VAL A 29 -15.97 64.77 -20.06
CA VAL A 29 -15.41 66.13 -19.96
C VAL A 29 -16.36 67.19 -20.55
N CYS A 30 -17.40 66.80 -21.31
CA CYS A 30 -18.44 67.71 -21.79
C CYS A 30 -19.77 67.71 -21.02
N LEU A 31 -20.08 66.79 -20.10
CA LEU A 31 -21.34 66.81 -19.32
C LEU A 31 -21.14 66.25 -17.90
N GLY A 32 -21.35 67.12 -16.92
CA GLY A 32 -21.08 66.90 -15.50
C GLY A 32 -21.79 65.70 -14.88
N VAL A 33 -21.01 64.66 -14.55
CA VAL A 33 -21.42 63.60 -13.63
C VAL A 33 -20.85 63.91 -12.25
N SER A 34 -21.71 63.92 -11.23
CA SER A 34 -21.33 64.26 -9.86
C SER A 34 -20.41 63.18 -9.25
N PRO A 35 -19.36 63.56 -8.50
CA PRO A 35 -18.39 62.63 -7.91
C PRO A 35 -19.02 61.59 -6.95
N HIS A 36 -20.23 61.86 -6.47
CA HIS A 36 -20.99 60.98 -5.58
C HIS A 36 -21.50 59.71 -6.28
N LEU A 37 -21.92 59.79 -7.55
CA LEU A 37 -22.37 58.62 -8.32
C LEU A 37 -21.21 57.67 -8.61
N PHE A 38 -20.02 58.23 -8.85
CA PHE A 38 -18.79 57.46 -9.06
C PHE A 38 -18.38 56.68 -7.81
N TYR A 39 -18.46 57.30 -6.63
CA TYR A 39 -18.13 56.63 -5.36
C TYR A 39 -19.12 55.50 -5.02
N LEU A 40 -20.42 55.72 -5.25
CA LEU A 40 -21.46 54.71 -5.04
C LEU A 40 -21.24 53.49 -5.94
N PHE A 41 -20.88 53.72 -7.21
CA PHE A 41 -20.63 52.65 -8.17
C PHE A 41 -19.42 51.81 -7.78
N ILE A 42 -18.32 52.45 -7.38
CA ILE A 42 -17.11 51.75 -6.90
C ILE A 42 -17.42 50.93 -5.66
N TYR A 43 -18.15 51.50 -4.69
CA TYR A 43 -18.50 50.81 -3.46
C TYR A 43 -19.37 49.56 -3.73
N LEU A 44 -20.41 49.70 -4.54
CA LEU A 44 -21.29 48.59 -4.91
C LEU A 44 -20.53 47.49 -5.66
N PHE A 45 -19.63 47.88 -6.57
CA PHE A 45 -18.84 46.94 -7.36
C PHE A 45 -17.84 46.16 -6.49
N ILE A 46 -17.12 46.85 -5.58
CA ILE A 46 -16.20 46.21 -4.64
C ILE A 46 -16.97 45.25 -3.72
N TYR A 47 -18.11 45.68 -3.20
CA TYR A 47 -18.92 44.84 -2.31
C TYR A 47 -19.43 43.59 -3.03
N LEU A 48 -20.01 43.74 -4.22
CA LEU A 48 -20.52 42.62 -5.01
C LEU A 48 -19.39 41.67 -5.42
N PHE A 49 -18.24 42.21 -5.85
CA PHE A 49 -17.10 41.41 -6.28
C PHE A 49 -16.50 40.61 -5.12
N ILE A 50 -16.27 41.25 -3.98
CA ILE A 50 -15.73 40.60 -2.79
C ILE A 50 -16.71 39.52 -2.31
N TYR A 51 -18.00 39.83 -2.21
CA TYR A 51 -18.99 38.88 -1.72
C TYR A 51 -19.14 37.67 -2.65
N LEU A 52 -19.30 37.92 -3.95
CA LEU A 52 -19.47 36.85 -4.94
C LEU A 52 -18.21 36.00 -5.06
N PHE A 53 -17.03 36.63 -5.12
CA PHE A 53 -15.76 35.91 -5.28
C PHE A 53 -15.45 35.08 -4.04
N ILE A 54 -15.56 35.66 -2.84
CA ILE A 54 -15.29 34.93 -1.59
C ILE A 54 -16.29 33.78 -1.44
N TYR A 55 -17.59 34.03 -1.61
CA TYR A 55 -18.59 33.00 -1.40
C TYR A 55 -18.47 31.87 -2.42
N LEU A 56 -18.36 32.20 -3.71
CA LEU A 56 -18.28 31.19 -4.77
C LEU A 56 -16.96 30.43 -4.70
N PHE A 57 -15.84 31.11 -4.48
CA PHE A 57 -14.53 30.47 -4.44
C PHE A 57 -14.40 29.57 -3.22
N ILE A 58 -14.77 30.05 -2.03
CA ILE A 58 -14.70 29.25 -0.81
C ILE A 58 -15.64 28.04 -0.93
N TYR A 59 -16.90 28.25 -1.35
CA TYR A 59 -17.85 27.15 -1.45
C TYR A 59 -17.42 26.11 -2.48
N LEU A 60 -17.06 26.55 -3.70
CA LEU A 60 -16.67 25.64 -4.77
C LEU A 60 -15.36 24.93 -4.44
N PHE A 61 -14.36 25.64 -3.92
CA PHE A 61 -13.05 25.06 -3.64
C PHE A 61 -13.13 24.10 -2.47
N ILE A 62 -13.81 24.46 -1.37
CA ILE A 62 -13.99 23.57 -0.23
C ILE A 62 -14.79 22.34 -0.66
N TYR A 63 -15.93 22.52 -1.32
CA TYR A 63 -16.78 21.38 -1.68
C TYR A 63 -16.09 20.45 -2.68
N LEU A 64 -15.51 21.00 -3.75
CA LEU A 64 -14.83 20.21 -4.77
C LEU A 64 -13.57 19.54 -4.22
N PHE A 65 -12.74 20.27 -3.48
CA PHE A 65 -11.49 19.73 -2.97
C PHE A 65 -11.76 18.67 -1.90
N ILE A 66 -12.66 18.92 -0.95
CA ILE A 66 -13.01 17.94 0.07
C ILE A 66 -13.64 16.71 -0.58
N TYR A 67 -14.63 16.89 -1.46
CA TYR A 67 -15.31 15.75 -2.06
C TYR A 67 -14.37 14.93 -2.95
N LEU A 68 -13.61 15.58 -3.83
CA LEU A 68 -12.71 14.90 -4.75
C LEU A 68 -11.55 14.25 -3.98
N PHE A 69 -10.93 14.95 -3.03
CA PHE A 69 -9.80 14.42 -2.30
C PHE A 69 -10.22 13.28 -1.38
N ILE A 70 -11.30 13.44 -0.62
CA ILE A 70 -11.81 12.36 0.24
C ILE A 70 -12.22 11.17 -0.60
N TYR A 71 -13.03 11.36 -1.64
CA TYR A 71 -13.54 10.23 -2.42
C TYR A 71 -12.42 9.52 -3.18
N LEU A 72 -11.56 10.27 -3.87
CA LEU A 72 -10.45 9.70 -4.64
C LEU A 72 -9.43 9.04 -3.73
N PHE A 73 -9.02 9.70 -2.63
CA PHE A 73 -8.00 9.17 -1.74
C PHE A 73 -8.53 7.94 -1.01
N ILE A 74 -9.75 7.98 -0.47
CA ILE A 74 -10.33 6.80 0.20
C ILE A 74 -10.50 5.66 -0.78
N TYR A 75 -11.09 5.90 -1.96
CA TYR A 75 -11.34 4.83 -2.92
C TYR A 75 -10.03 4.23 -3.45
N LEU A 76 -9.09 5.07 -3.88
CA LEU A 76 -7.81 4.62 -4.40
C LEU A 76 -6.99 3.91 -3.33
N PHE A 77 -6.90 4.47 -2.12
CA PHE A 77 -6.08 3.90 -1.06
C PHE A 77 -6.68 2.59 -0.57
N ILE A 78 -7.99 2.53 -0.32
CA ILE A 78 -8.66 1.29 0.10
C ILE A 78 -8.53 0.23 -0.99
N TYR A 79 -8.85 0.56 -2.25
CA TYR A 79 -8.83 -0.43 -3.32
C TYR A 79 -7.41 -0.93 -3.59
N LEU A 80 -6.44 -0.01 -3.73
CA LEU A 80 -5.05 -0.38 -4.00
C LEU A 80 -4.45 -1.13 -2.82
N PHE A 81 -4.66 -0.68 -1.59
CA PHE A 81 -4.07 -1.32 -0.41
C PHE A 81 -4.69 -2.69 -0.18
N ILE A 82 -6.01 -2.83 -0.26
CA ILE A 82 -6.67 -4.13 -0.12
C ILE A 82 -6.22 -5.08 -1.23
N TYR A 83 -6.25 -4.65 -2.48
CA TYR A 83 -5.89 -5.52 -3.60
C TYR A 83 -4.42 -5.93 -3.54
N LEU A 84 -3.51 -4.98 -3.32
CA LEU A 84 -2.08 -5.25 -3.24
C LEU A 84 -1.75 -6.12 -2.03
N PHE A 85 -2.30 -5.80 -0.85
CA PHE A 85 -2.01 -6.54 0.37
C PHE A 85 -2.57 -7.96 0.30
N ILE A 86 -3.82 -8.13 -0.15
CA ILE A 86 -4.41 -9.46 -0.29
C ILE A 86 -3.63 -10.27 -1.32
N TYR A 87 -3.37 -9.71 -2.51
CA TYR A 87 -2.70 -10.46 -3.57
C TYR A 87 -1.27 -10.81 -3.19
N LEU A 88 -0.49 -9.84 -2.69
CA LEU A 88 0.89 -10.05 -2.29
C LEU A 88 0.97 -11.01 -1.10
N PHE A 89 0.15 -10.81 -0.07
CA PHE A 89 0.22 -11.65 1.13
C PHE A 89 -0.23 -13.07 0.82
N ILE A 90 -1.34 -13.27 0.10
CA ILE A 90 -1.80 -14.61 -0.27
C ILE A 90 -0.76 -15.29 -1.17
N TYR A 91 -0.29 -14.62 -2.22
CA TYR A 91 0.65 -15.24 -3.16
C TYR A 91 1.99 -15.56 -2.47
N LEU A 92 2.56 -14.60 -1.75
CA LEU A 92 3.84 -14.77 -1.07
C LEU A 92 3.72 -15.82 0.04
N PHE A 93 2.68 -15.77 0.87
CA PHE A 93 2.52 -16.70 1.98
C PHE A 93 2.26 -18.11 1.47
N ILE A 94 1.38 -18.30 0.48
CA ILE A 94 1.13 -19.62 -0.10
C ILE A 94 2.39 -20.16 -0.77
N TYR A 95 3.03 -19.37 -1.63
CA TYR A 95 4.21 -19.84 -2.36
C TYR A 95 5.37 -20.14 -1.42
N LEU A 96 5.68 -19.22 -0.49
CA LEU A 96 6.77 -19.40 0.47
C LEU A 96 6.47 -20.55 1.42
N PHE A 97 5.25 -20.64 1.97
CA PHE A 97 4.91 -21.70 2.92
C PHE A 97 4.91 -23.06 2.24
N ILE A 98 4.30 -23.19 1.05
CA ILE A 98 4.32 -24.47 0.31
C ILE A 98 5.75 -24.84 -0.05
N TYR A 99 6.53 -23.93 -0.63
CA TYR A 99 7.88 -24.25 -1.06
C TYR A 99 8.78 -24.59 0.12
N LEU A 100 8.76 -23.77 1.18
CA LEU A 100 9.57 -23.99 2.38
C LEU A 100 9.13 -25.26 3.09
N PHE A 101 7.84 -25.49 3.27
CA PHE A 101 7.35 -26.67 3.98
C PHE A 101 7.63 -27.94 3.19
N ILE A 102 7.36 -27.96 1.89
CA ILE A 102 7.66 -29.13 1.05
C ILE A 102 9.16 -29.39 1.03
N TYR A 103 9.99 -28.37 0.76
CA TYR A 103 11.43 -28.55 0.65
C TYR A 103 12.04 -28.97 1.99
N LEU A 104 11.69 -28.27 3.08
CA LEU A 104 12.21 -28.57 4.41
C LEU A 104 11.72 -29.95 4.87
N PHE A 105 10.43 -30.26 4.72
CA PHE A 105 9.88 -31.52 5.20
C PHE A 105 10.44 -32.69 4.39
N ILE A 106 10.47 -32.60 3.06
CA ILE A 106 11.03 -33.68 2.23
C ILE A 106 12.52 -33.83 2.50
N TYR A 107 13.29 -32.75 2.47
CA TYR A 107 14.74 -32.84 2.65
C TYR A 107 15.11 -33.31 4.05
N LEU A 108 14.52 -32.70 5.08
CA LEU A 108 14.78 -33.08 6.47
C LEU A 108 14.30 -34.50 6.75
N PHE A 109 13.09 -34.87 6.35
CA PHE A 109 12.55 -36.19 6.63
C PHE A 109 13.32 -37.27 5.88
N ILE A 110 13.57 -37.10 4.58
CA ILE A 110 14.33 -38.09 3.81
C ILE A 110 15.76 -38.19 4.33
N TYR A 111 16.46 -37.07 4.51
CA TYR A 111 17.86 -37.11 4.92
C TYR A 111 18.00 -37.65 6.36
N LEU A 112 17.20 -37.13 7.29
CA LEU A 112 17.25 -37.57 8.69
C LEU A 112 16.81 -39.03 8.81
N PHE A 113 15.71 -39.43 8.17
CA PHE A 113 15.19 -40.79 8.31
C PHE A 113 16.13 -41.80 7.65
N ILE A 114 16.61 -41.53 6.44
CA ILE A 114 17.56 -42.44 5.77
C ILE A 114 18.86 -42.52 6.58
N TYR A 115 19.45 -41.38 6.95
CA TYR A 115 20.74 -41.38 7.65
C TYR A 115 20.62 -42.02 9.03
N LEU A 116 19.61 -41.63 9.81
CA LEU A 116 19.39 -42.16 11.15
C LEU A 116 19.04 -43.65 11.09
N PHE A 117 18.13 -44.06 10.20
CA PHE A 117 17.71 -45.46 10.11
C PHE A 117 18.85 -46.34 9.62
N ILE A 118 19.56 -45.96 8.57
CA ILE A 118 20.71 -46.74 8.08
C ILE A 118 21.79 -46.80 9.16
N TYR A 119 22.17 -45.68 9.75
CA TYR A 119 23.24 -45.66 10.74
C TYR A 119 22.87 -46.45 12.00
N LEU A 120 21.68 -46.21 12.55
CA LEU A 120 21.21 -46.90 13.75
C LEU A 120 21.01 -48.38 13.48
N PHE A 121 20.38 -48.76 12.37
CA PHE A 121 20.11 -50.16 12.07
C PHE A 121 21.40 -50.91 11.78
N ILE A 122 22.31 -50.36 10.97
CA ILE A 122 23.61 -51.01 10.72
C ILE A 122 24.40 -51.12 12.02
N TYR A 123 24.53 -50.04 12.78
CA TYR A 123 25.33 -50.06 14.00
C TYR A 123 24.74 -51.01 15.04
N LEU A 124 23.44 -50.91 15.31
CA LEU A 124 22.76 -51.76 16.28
C LEU A 124 22.79 -53.22 15.84
N PHE A 125 22.46 -53.51 14.59
CA PHE A 125 22.37 -54.89 14.10
C PHE A 125 23.76 -55.53 14.06
N ILE A 126 24.78 -54.84 13.53
CA ILE A 126 26.14 -55.39 13.51
C ILE A 126 26.65 -55.58 14.94
N TYR A 127 26.54 -54.57 15.80
CA TYR A 127 27.10 -54.65 17.15
C TYR A 127 26.38 -55.70 17.99
N LEU A 128 25.04 -55.70 17.99
CA LEU A 128 24.23 -56.65 18.73
C LEU A 128 24.42 -58.07 18.20
N PHE A 129 24.39 -58.27 16.88
CA PHE A 129 24.49 -59.61 16.31
C PHE A 129 25.88 -60.18 16.50
N ILE A 130 26.95 -59.41 16.28
CA ILE A 130 28.31 -59.86 16.54
C ILE A 130 28.50 -60.18 18.03
N TYR A 131 28.13 -59.26 18.91
CA TYR A 131 28.33 -59.46 20.34
C TYR A 131 27.52 -60.65 20.87
N LEU A 132 26.23 -60.72 20.55
CA LEU A 132 25.35 -61.79 20.98
C LEU A 132 25.79 -63.13 20.40
N PHE A 133 26.08 -63.20 19.09
CA PHE A 133 26.45 -64.45 18.45
C PHE A 133 27.79 -64.96 18.96
N ILE A 134 28.80 -64.10 19.06
CA ILE A 134 30.11 -64.51 19.60
C ILE A 134 29.97 -64.95 21.06
N TYR A 135 29.32 -64.15 21.90
CA TYR A 135 29.20 -64.46 23.32
C TYR A 135 28.38 -65.74 23.55
N LEU A 136 27.21 -65.86 22.93
CA LEU A 136 26.33 -67.00 23.08
C LEU A 136 26.97 -68.26 22.51
N PHE A 137 27.57 -68.20 21.32
CA PHE A 137 28.15 -69.37 20.67
C PHE A 137 29.37 -69.87 21.44
N ILE A 138 30.25 -68.97 21.89
CA ILE A 138 31.40 -69.36 22.73
C ILE A 138 30.91 -69.96 24.05
N TYR A 139 29.99 -69.29 24.74
CA TYR A 139 29.50 -69.77 26.04
C TYR A 139 28.81 -71.13 25.91
N LEU A 140 27.90 -71.28 24.95
CA LEU A 140 27.17 -72.52 24.71
C LEU A 140 28.11 -73.65 24.29
N PHE A 141 29.07 -73.39 23.39
CA PHE A 141 30.01 -74.40 22.93
C PHE A 141 30.91 -74.87 24.07
N ILE A 142 31.44 -73.96 24.89
CA ILE A 142 32.25 -74.30 26.06
C ILE A 142 31.43 -75.11 27.07
N TYR A 143 30.22 -74.65 27.40
CA TYR A 143 29.35 -75.34 28.35
C TYR A 143 28.99 -76.76 27.89
N LEU A 144 28.60 -76.92 26.62
CA LEU A 144 28.24 -78.20 26.04
C LEU A 144 29.45 -79.14 25.96
N PHE A 145 30.62 -78.62 25.59
CA PHE A 145 31.85 -79.40 25.52
C PHE A 145 32.25 -79.91 26.92
N ILE A 146 32.15 -79.07 27.94
CA ILE A 146 32.40 -79.48 29.33
C ILE A 146 31.40 -80.56 29.75
N TYR A 147 30.10 -80.36 29.53
CA TYR A 147 29.08 -81.33 29.97
C TYR A 147 29.17 -82.70 29.28
N LEU A 148 29.65 -82.74 28.04
CA LEU A 148 29.61 -83.96 27.20
C LEU A 148 30.93 -84.74 27.22
N PHE A 149 32.06 -84.09 27.52
CA PHE A 149 33.40 -84.70 27.49
C PHE A 149 34.10 -84.79 28.86
N ILE A 150 33.54 -84.17 29.90
CA ILE A 150 33.98 -84.32 31.30
C ILE A 150 32.85 -85.02 32.07
#